data_AF-A0A7V2UED1-F1
#
_entry.id   AF-A0A7V2UED1-F1
#
_cell.length_a   1.000
_cell.length_b   1.000
_cell.length_c   1.000
_cell.angle_alpha   90.00
_cell.angle_beta   90.00
_cell.angle_gamma   90.00
#
_symmetry.space_group_name_H-M   'P 1'
#
loop_
_entity.id
_entity.type
_entity.pdbx_description
1 polymer ?
#
loop_
_entity_poly.entity_id
_entity_poly.type
_entity_poly.pdbx_seq_one_letter_code
_entity_poly.pdbx_strand_id
1 'polypeptide(L)'
;MRWFSSGSSRRPGRLAAERSSRSASGGLAGRQWGASRRAEAEGQPMVTMVTVDDDLFGKAAAVTGPLTPESCAYWVERLDAFGFWALRPEVLETALRDTNLQEDFRDPIEEFLKKRRVVPHQFGDCNVIFVLDADAALLRRSFILPFQWNPGRGHADNLPPGLLQVAEQVRADLAQDVPGQWGLSLSERAGLSCVDLSGVTDRTLRDCSSAWGGLAAGLLLASANGRPRGDVFVSAAWKPGFGLQEVKGITDKLAVAREFGCRVFYASLSREDAQRFSEDRTLSSGVQVRDLGWGERNPTAALRDLLYDLQYPPRRKDGHTFEDCCKYANRFPERYRREREEYILENIVLDQAERVRSQHPGLKDKFKTLVIIMSSPPAAVFSILVVRPKIALVLHTERHRHECEKVRQWVNRLGLECDMQGLELSVDDYQGIEREIHRFLQEQCTRPAAVDVTGGKKGMTAAAACAALRAGAAIVYVDSDYVAYRQIAGTEDLHLVRPPTGLA
;
A
#
# COMPACT_ATOMS: atom_id res chain seq x y z
N MET A 1 -52.83 30.59 -16.75
CA MET A 1 -53.53 31.82 -17.21
C MET A 1 -52.79 33.04 -16.65
N ARG A 2 -52.51 34.06 -17.50
CA ARG A 2 -51.75 35.34 -17.31
C ARG A 2 -50.21 35.16 -17.13
N TRP A 3 -49.28 35.49 -18.06
CA TRP A 3 -48.92 36.70 -18.86
C TRP A 3 -48.59 37.93 -17.95
N PHE A 4 -47.49 38.70 -18.03
CA PHE A 4 -46.46 38.96 -19.07
C PHE A 4 -45.20 39.72 -18.55
N SER A 5 -44.07 39.53 -19.25
CA SER A 5 -42.99 40.47 -19.70
C SER A 5 -42.15 41.40 -18.79
N SER A 6 -40.82 41.33 -18.96
CA SER A 6 -39.91 42.38 -19.52
C SER A 6 -38.47 41.79 -19.60
N GLY A 7 -37.78 41.73 -20.75
CA GLY A 7 -37.03 42.80 -21.43
C GLY A 7 -35.71 43.10 -20.68
N SER A 8 -34.48 43.17 -21.22
CA SER A 8 -33.93 43.29 -22.58
C SER A 8 -32.37 43.34 -22.48
N SER A 9 -31.66 42.82 -23.51
CA SER A 9 -30.28 43.18 -23.95
C SER A 9 -29.10 42.77 -23.04
N ARG A 10 -27.92 42.32 -23.50
CA ARG A 10 -27.13 42.63 -24.70
C ARG A 10 -26.22 41.44 -25.10
N ARG A 11 -26.03 41.24 -26.42
CA ARG A 11 -24.79 40.71 -27.04
C ARG A 11 -23.82 41.89 -27.21
N PRO A 12 -22.47 41.75 -27.28
CA PRO A 12 -21.69 40.90 -28.20
C PRO A 12 -20.47 40.25 -27.49
N GLY A 13 -19.56 39.49 -28.07
CA GLY A 13 -19.23 39.10 -29.44
C GLY A 13 -18.14 38.02 -29.37
N ARG A 14 -17.95 37.31 -30.49
CA ARG A 14 -16.82 36.39 -30.70
C ARG A 14 -15.51 37.18 -30.72
N LEU A 15 -14.45 36.62 -30.11
CA LEU A 15 -13.13 36.48 -30.73
C LEU A 15 -12.28 35.49 -29.94
N ALA A 16 -11.45 34.78 -30.68
CA ALA A 16 -10.66 33.63 -30.31
C ALA A 16 -9.50 33.96 -29.36
N ALA A 17 -9.11 32.99 -28.54
CA ALA A 17 -7.71 32.69 -28.24
C ALA A 17 -7.64 31.33 -27.54
N GLU A 18 -7.21 30.33 -28.31
CA GLU A 18 -6.62 29.10 -27.80
C GLU A 18 -5.49 29.46 -26.82
N ARG A 19 -5.58 28.97 -25.59
CA ARG A 19 -4.41 28.77 -24.73
C ARG A 19 -4.52 27.41 -24.08
N SER A 20 -3.91 26.44 -24.76
CA SER A 20 -3.53 25.17 -24.17
C SER A 20 -2.58 25.42 -22.98
N SER A 21 -3.08 25.27 -21.76
CA SER A 21 -2.22 25.12 -20.60
C SER A 21 -1.70 23.68 -20.58
N ARG A 22 -0.46 23.52 -21.07
CA ARG A 22 0.36 22.33 -20.83
C ARG A 22 0.54 22.19 -19.32
N SER A 23 -0.21 21.28 -18.69
CA SER A 23 0.13 20.76 -17.37
C SER A 23 1.33 19.82 -17.55
N ALA A 24 2.50 20.28 -17.10
CA ALA A 24 3.69 19.45 -16.99
C ALA A 24 3.49 18.42 -15.86
N SER A 25 2.83 17.31 -16.18
CA SER A 25 3.02 16.06 -15.46
C SER A 25 4.37 15.50 -15.90
N GLY A 26 5.40 15.74 -15.08
CA GLY A 26 6.70 15.10 -15.22
C GLY A 26 6.58 13.60 -14.96
N GLY A 27 6.08 12.86 -15.94
CA GLY A 27 6.22 11.42 -16.02
C GLY A 27 7.67 11.12 -16.36
N LEU A 28 8.41 10.57 -15.40
CA LEU A 28 9.67 9.89 -15.67
C LEU A 28 9.37 8.73 -16.63
N ALA A 29 9.59 8.95 -17.92
CA ALA A 29 9.58 7.90 -18.92
C ALA A 29 10.71 6.92 -18.58
N GLY A 30 10.36 5.79 -17.98
CA GLY A 30 11.24 4.64 -17.93
C GLY A 30 11.46 4.18 -19.36
N ARG A 31 12.69 4.31 -19.87
CA ARG A 31 13.09 3.62 -21.09
C ARG A 31 13.07 2.12 -20.79
N GLN A 32 12.40 1.36 -21.66
CA GLN A 32 12.42 -0.10 -21.63
C GLN A 32 13.88 -0.57 -21.78
N TRP A 33 14.27 -1.51 -20.93
CA TRP A 33 15.52 -2.25 -21.05
C TRP A 33 15.32 -3.28 -22.15
N GLY A 34 16.14 -3.22 -23.21
CA GLY A 34 16.19 -4.28 -24.23
C GLY A 34 14.92 -4.44 -25.09
N ALA A 35 14.81 -3.61 -26.14
CA ALA A 35 14.29 -3.99 -27.45
C ALA A 35 14.41 -2.77 -28.38
N SER A 36 15.59 -2.54 -28.94
CA SER A 36 15.75 -1.60 -30.06
C SER A 36 16.50 -2.27 -31.20
N ARG A 37 15.87 -3.29 -31.80
CA ARG A 37 16.15 -3.56 -33.21
C ARG A 37 15.44 -2.48 -34.02
N ARG A 38 16.20 -1.56 -34.62
CA ARG A 38 15.67 -0.65 -35.65
C ARG A 38 15.13 -1.51 -36.79
N ALA A 39 13.81 -1.54 -36.96
CA ALA A 39 13.16 -2.15 -38.10
C ALA A 39 12.86 -1.06 -39.14
N GLU A 40 13.49 -1.18 -40.30
CA GLU A 40 12.92 -0.66 -41.54
C GLU A 40 11.82 -1.64 -41.99
N ALA A 41 10.63 -1.08 -42.25
CA ALA A 41 9.51 -1.59 -43.06
C ALA A 41 9.01 -3.05 -42.87
N GLU A 42 7.75 -3.15 -42.42
CA GLU A 42 6.79 -4.21 -42.74
C GLU A 42 7.22 -5.67 -42.47
N GLY A 43 7.36 -5.99 -41.19
CA GLY A 43 7.32 -7.35 -40.66
C GLY A 43 7.45 -7.25 -39.15
N GLN A 44 6.53 -7.84 -38.37
CA GLN A 44 6.70 -7.88 -36.92
C GLN A 44 8.06 -8.56 -36.62
N PRO A 45 9.04 -7.86 -36.01
CA PRO A 45 10.33 -8.45 -35.76
C PRO A 45 10.13 -9.64 -34.81
N MET A 46 10.49 -10.84 -35.26
CA MET A 46 10.63 -11.99 -34.35
C MET A 46 11.70 -11.61 -33.32
N VAL A 47 11.26 -11.30 -32.10
CA VAL A 47 12.14 -11.15 -30.95
C VAL A 47 12.77 -12.51 -30.73
N THR A 48 14.07 -12.61 -30.92
CA THR A 48 14.81 -13.85 -30.66
C THR A 48 14.82 -14.07 -29.15
N MET A 49 14.14 -15.14 -28.70
CA MET A 49 14.18 -15.53 -27.29
C MET A 49 15.56 -16.05 -26.92
N VAL A 50 16.07 -15.64 -25.77
CA VAL A 50 17.32 -16.17 -25.19
C VAL A 50 16.96 -17.20 -24.13
N THR A 51 17.23 -18.46 -24.42
CA THR A 51 17.04 -19.56 -23.48
C THR A 51 18.23 -19.67 -22.54
N VAL A 52 17.94 -19.57 -21.24
CA VAL A 52 18.88 -19.85 -20.14
C VAL A 52 18.37 -21.09 -19.42
N ASP A 53 19.11 -22.18 -19.51
CA ASP A 53 18.78 -23.47 -18.90
C ASP A 53 19.85 -23.90 -17.89
N ASP A 54 19.61 -25.03 -17.23
CA ASP A 54 20.56 -25.61 -16.26
C ASP A 54 21.96 -25.86 -16.85
N ASP A 55 22.07 -26.19 -18.16
CA ASP A 55 23.36 -26.42 -18.81
C ASP A 55 24.14 -25.10 -18.96
N LEU A 56 23.47 -24.03 -19.41
CA LEU A 56 24.09 -22.72 -19.53
C LEU A 56 24.52 -22.16 -18.18
N PHE A 57 23.68 -22.33 -17.14
CA PHE A 57 24.05 -22.01 -15.76
C PHE A 57 25.23 -22.84 -15.28
N GLY A 58 25.23 -24.15 -15.53
CA GLY A 58 26.31 -25.06 -15.15
C GLY A 58 27.64 -24.65 -15.79
N LYS A 59 27.61 -24.28 -17.07
CA LYS A 59 28.79 -23.76 -17.78
C LYS A 59 29.29 -22.44 -17.20
N ALA A 60 28.39 -21.50 -16.90
CA ALA A 60 28.76 -20.24 -16.26
C ALA A 60 29.33 -20.46 -14.86
N ALA A 61 28.76 -21.39 -14.10
CA ALA A 61 29.22 -21.74 -12.75
C ALA A 61 30.59 -22.44 -12.74
N ALA A 62 30.90 -23.21 -13.79
CA ALA A 62 32.14 -23.95 -13.93
C ALA A 62 33.34 -23.11 -14.41
N VAL A 63 33.15 -21.82 -14.71
CA VAL A 63 34.25 -20.94 -15.14
C VAL A 63 35.21 -20.70 -13.98
N THR A 64 36.45 -21.18 -14.15
CA THR A 64 37.54 -21.12 -13.15
C THR A 64 38.77 -20.36 -13.63
N GLY A 65 38.79 -19.95 -14.92
CA GLY A 65 39.89 -19.17 -15.51
C GLY A 65 39.88 -17.69 -15.13
N PRO A 66 40.93 -16.93 -15.50
CA PRO A 66 40.97 -15.49 -15.26
C PRO A 66 39.84 -14.78 -16.02
N LEU A 67 39.14 -13.89 -15.33
CA LEU A 67 38.05 -13.08 -15.90
C LEU A 67 38.63 -11.96 -16.77
N THR A 68 38.86 -12.26 -18.04
CA THR A 68 39.30 -11.27 -19.04
C THR A 68 38.11 -10.44 -19.55
N PRO A 69 38.33 -9.21 -20.06
CA PRO A 69 37.26 -8.41 -20.68
C PRO A 69 36.48 -9.17 -21.74
N GLU A 70 37.17 -9.86 -22.65
CA GLU A 70 36.57 -10.69 -23.72
C GLU A 70 35.70 -11.82 -23.15
N SER A 71 36.19 -12.55 -22.15
CA SER A 71 35.41 -13.63 -21.53
C SER A 71 34.17 -13.09 -20.81
N CYS A 72 34.28 -11.95 -20.13
CA CYS A 72 33.15 -11.32 -19.45
C CYS A 72 32.11 -10.80 -20.47
N ALA A 73 32.56 -10.16 -21.56
CA ALA A 73 31.68 -9.70 -22.64
C ALA A 73 30.92 -10.86 -23.28
N TYR A 74 31.60 -11.97 -23.58
CA TYR A 74 30.97 -13.20 -24.08
C TYR A 74 29.81 -13.66 -23.17
N TRP A 75 30.03 -13.72 -21.85
CA TRP A 75 28.99 -14.18 -20.92
C TRP A 75 27.84 -13.21 -20.75
N VAL A 76 28.11 -11.90 -20.82
CA VAL A 76 27.08 -10.86 -20.83
C VAL A 76 26.17 -11.01 -22.05
N GLU A 77 26.75 -11.11 -23.25
CA GLU A 77 25.98 -11.29 -24.48
C GLU A 77 25.23 -12.63 -24.50
N ARG A 78 25.85 -13.69 -23.96
CA ARG A 78 25.26 -15.03 -23.94
C ARG A 78 24.07 -15.15 -22.98
N LEU A 79 24.12 -14.48 -21.83
CA LEU A 79 23.05 -14.48 -20.83
C LEU A 79 22.05 -13.33 -21.03
N ASP A 80 22.34 -12.40 -21.95
CA ASP A 80 21.52 -11.25 -22.29
C ASP A 80 21.04 -10.47 -21.03
N ALA A 81 19.83 -9.92 -21.04
CA ALA A 81 19.24 -9.18 -19.93
C ALA A 81 19.24 -9.96 -18.61
N PHE A 82 19.17 -11.29 -18.63
CA PHE A 82 19.28 -12.11 -17.42
C PHE A 82 20.66 -11.97 -16.76
N GLY A 83 21.72 -11.82 -17.56
CA GLY A 83 23.09 -11.59 -17.10
C GLY A 83 23.21 -10.36 -16.20
N PHE A 84 22.44 -9.29 -16.43
CA PHE A 84 22.48 -8.09 -15.59
C PHE A 84 22.06 -8.40 -14.15
N TRP A 85 21.12 -9.33 -13.96
CA TRP A 85 20.58 -9.73 -12.67
C TRP A 85 21.38 -10.85 -12.02
N ALA A 86 22.01 -11.74 -12.79
CA ALA A 86 22.72 -12.90 -12.24
C ALA A 86 24.26 -12.78 -12.18
N LEU A 87 24.91 -12.03 -13.08
CA LEU A 87 26.37 -11.89 -13.10
C LEU A 87 26.86 -10.94 -12.02
N ARG A 88 28.04 -11.19 -11.45
CA ARG A 88 28.64 -10.30 -10.45
C ARG A 88 28.87 -8.88 -11.00
N PRO A 89 28.79 -7.83 -10.15
CA PRO A 89 29.13 -6.45 -10.53
C PRO A 89 30.44 -6.36 -11.32
N GLU A 90 31.48 -7.04 -10.83
CA GLU A 90 32.84 -6.97 -11.34
C GLU A 90 32.95 -7.59 -12.75
N VAL A 91 32.10 -8.57 -13.07
CA VAL A 91 32.00 -9.17 -14.40
C VAL A 91 31.43 -8.15 -15.38
N LEU A 92 30.36 -7.46 -15.00
CA LEU A 92 29.74 -6.42 -15.82
C LEU A 92 30.72 -5.25 -16.06
N GLU A 93 31.41 -4.80 -15.02
CA GLU A 93 32.43 -3.74 -15.11
C GLU A 93 33.63 -4.15 -15.97
N THR A 94 34.02 -5.43 -15.92
CA THR A 94 35.13 -5.96 -16.73
C THR A 94 34.73 -6.12 -18.19
N ALA A 95 33.50 -6.54 -18.48
CA ALA A 95 32.95 -6.64 -19.83
C ALA A 95 32.96 -5.27 -20.55
N LEU A 96 32.65 -4.18 -19.85
CA LEU A 96 32.70 -2.82 -20.41
C LEU A 96 34.08 -2.41 -20.92
N ARG A 97 35.16 -3.09 -20.50
CA ARG A 97 36.53 -2.81 -20.95
C ARG A 97 36.86 -3.50 -22.28
N ASP A 98 36.03 -4.43 -22.74
CA ASP A 98 36.19 -5.03 -24.05
C ASP A 98 35.74 -4.03 -25.13
N THR A 99 36.58 -3.79 -26.12
CA THR A 99 36.27 -2.92 -27.27
C THR A 99 35.31 -3.58 -28.26
N ASN A 100 35.15 -4.91 -28.20
CA ASN A 100 34.28 -5.67 -29.08
C ASN A 100 32.87 -5.91 -28.51
N LEU A 101 32.61 -5.54 -27.26
CA LEU A 101 31.27 -5.65 -26.66
C LEU A 101 30.25 -4.86 -27.50
N GLN A 102 29.18 -5.53 -27.91
CA GLN A 102 28.11 -4.92 -28.71
C GLN A 102 27.51 -3.67 -28.03
N GLU A 103 27.28 -2.61 -28.82
CA GLU A 103 26.76 -1.32 -28.31
C GLU A 103 25.41 -1.48 -27.60
N ASP A 104 24.56 -2.40 -28.08
CA ASP A 104 23.25 -2.71 -27.48
C ASP A 104 23.34 -3.22 -26.03
N PHE A 105 24.51 -3.71 -25.59
CA PHE A 105 24.75 -4.12 -24.22
C PHE A 105 25.49 -3.08 -23.39
N ARG A 106 26.35 -2.26 -24.01
CA ARG A 106 27.19 -1.29 -23.30
C ARG A 106 26.36 -0.26 -22.53
N ASP A 107 25.44 0.42 -23.21
CA ASP A 107 24.60 1.47 -22.61
C ASP A 107 23.72 0.92 -21.47
N PRO A 108 23.01 -0.22 -21.64
CA PRO A 108 22.29 -0.86 -20.54
C PRO A 108 23.19 -1.21 -19.35
N ILE A 109 24.33 -1.85 -19.55
CA ILE A 109 25.20 -2.22 -18.41
C ILE A 109 25.61 -0.98 -17.63
N GLU A 110 26.04 0.08 -18.32
CA GLU A 110 26.40 1.33 -17.67
C GLU A 110 25.22 1.93 -16.90
N GLU A 111 24.03 1.94 -17.47
CA GLU A 111 22.83 2.43 -16.81
C GLU A 111 22.50 1.59 -15.56
N PHE A 112 22.63 0.26 -15.65
CA PHE A 112 22.29 -0.69 -14.59
C PHE A 112 23.24 -0.51 -13.40
N LEU A 113 24.53 -0.28 -13.68
CA LEU A 113 25.54 0.01 -12.67
C LEU A 113 25.39 1.43 -12.09
N LYS A 114 25.08 2.45 -12.91
CA LYS A 114 24.96 3.87 -12.48
C LYS A 114 23.71 4.15 -11.65
N LYS A 115 22.54 3.60 -11.98
CA LYS A 115 21.24 4.01 -11.41
C LYS A 115 20.94 3.48 -10.01
N ARG A 116 21.93 2.97 -9.25
CA ARG A 116 21.68 2.33 -7.95
C ARG A 116 20.62 1.22 -8.08
N ARG A 117 20.91 0.16 -8.85
CA ARG A 117 20.15 -1.10 -8.95
C ARG A 117 18.73 -1.05 -8.33
N VAL A 118 17.79 -0.39 -9.01
CA VAL A 118 16.42 -0.25 -8.50
C VAL A 118 15.57 -1.35 -9.13
N VAL A 119 14.84 -2.07 -8.30
CA VAL A 119 13.86 -3.05 -8.77
C VAL A 119 12.61 -2.35 -9.35
N PRO A 120 11.95 -2.94 -10.36
CA PRO A 120 10.60 -2.56 -10.74
C PRO A 120 9.67 -2.55 -9.51
N HIS A 121 8.82 -1.53 -9.42
CA HIS A 121 7.99 -1.26 -8.25
C HIS A 121 6.61 -0.70 -8.63
N GLN A 122 6.03 -1.24 -9.69
CA GLN A 122 4.81 -0.76 -10.32
C GLN A 122 3.69 -1.77 -10.11
N PHE A 123 2.50 -1.49 -10.64
CA PHE A 123 1.36 -2.39 -10.49
C PHE A 123 1.72 -3.81 -10.94
N GLY A 124 1.45 -4.79 -10.09
CA GLY A 124 1.74 -6.20 -10.35
C GLY A 124 3.19 -6.62 -10.07
N ASP A 125 4.13 -5.69 -9.95
CA ASP A 125 5.55 -6.04 -9.79
C ASP A 125 5.78 -6.78 -8.47
N CYS A 126 6.58 -7.83 -8.53
CA CYS A 126 7.06 -8.56 -7.37
C CYS A 126 8.51 -9.00 -7.60
N ASN A 127 9.31 -8.99 -6.55
CA ASN A 127 10.74 -9.27 -6.63
C ASN A 127 11.03 -10.53 -5.82
N VAL A 128 11.66 -11.52 -6.44
CA VAL A 128 12.03 -12.79 -5.82
C VAL A 128 13.54 -12.88 -5.71
N ILE A 129 14.03 -13.35 -4.57
CA ILE A 129 15.46 -13.52 -4.31
C ILE A 129 15.82 -14.99 -4.36
N PHE A 130 16.70 -15.34 -5.29
CA PHE A 130 17.23 -16.68 -5.47
C PHE A 130 18.63 -16.80 -4.86
N VAL A 131 18.98 -18.01 -4.43
CA VAL A 131 20.29 -18.37 -3.91
C VAL A 131 20.81 -19.56 -4.72
N LEU A 132 22.05 -19.47 -5.17
CA LEU A 132 22.74 -20.56 -5.87
C LEU A 132 23.55 -21.40 -4.87
N ASP A 133 23.68 -22.70 -5.16
CA ASP A 133 24.43 -23.65 -4.32
C ASP A 133 25.94 -23.46 -4.37
N ALA A 134 26.47 -22.98 -5.50
CA ALA A 134 27.90 -22.89 -5.75
C ALA A 134 28.37 -21.44 -5.82
N ASP A 135 29.52 -21.18 -5.20
CA ASP A 135 30.23 -19.92 -5.37
C ASP A 135 30.94 -19.95 -6.74
N ALA A 136 30.37 -19.25 -7.72
CA ALA A 136 30.87 -19.19 -9.08
C ALA A 136 31.57 -17.86 -9.34
N ALA A 137 32.68 -17.87 -10.07
CA ALA A 137 33.44 -16.65 -10.37
C ALA A 137 32.60 -15.63 -11.16
N LEU A 138 31.70 -16.10 -12.03
CA LEU A 138 30.86 -15.24 -12.86
C LEU A 138 29.56 -14.81 -12.20
N LEU A 139 28.90 -15.73 -11.49
CA LEU A 139 27.54 -15.52 -10.98
C LEU A 139 27.56 -14.98 -9.56
N ARG A 140 26.56 -14.15 -9.23
CA ARG A 140 26.26 -13.80 -7.86
C ARG A 140 25.77 -15.06 -7.14
N ARG A 141 26.23 -15.27 -5.91
CA ARG A 141 25.70 -16.31 -5.03
C ARG A 141 24.20 -16.13 -4.76
N SER A 142 23.70 -14.91 -4.78
CA SER A 142 22.27 -14.60 -4.71
C SER A 142 21.91 -13.46 -5.65
N PHE A 143 20.73 -13.53 -6.24
CA PHE A 143 20.25 -12.52 -7.18
C PHE A 143 18.75 -12.29 -7.05
N ILE A 144 18.31 -11.10 -7.46
CA ILE A 144 16.90 -10.73 -7.53
C ILE A 144 16.44 -10.90 -8.97
N LEU A 145 15.29 -11.55 -9.16
CA LEU A 145 14.55 -11.49 -10.42
C LEU A 145 13.22 -10.76 -10.23
N PRO A 146 12.97 -9.72 -11.03
CA PRO A 146 11.66 -9.07 -11.09
C PRO A 146 10.65 -9.85 -11.93
N PHE A 147 9.46 -10.01 -11.37
CA PHE A 147 8.29 -10.61 -12.01
C PHE A 147 7.11 -9.63 -11.96
N GLN A 148 6.06 -9.96 -12.70
CA GLN A 148 4.82 -9.19 -12.71
C GLN A 148 3.59 -10.10 -12.72
N TRP A 149 2.64 -9.79 -11.85
CA TRP A 149 1.28 -10.34 -11.88
C TRP A 149 0.41 -9.55 -12.87
N ASN A 150 -0.19 -10.27 -13.81
CA ASN A 150 -1.02 -9.71 -14.87
C ASN A 150 -2.48 -10.18 -14.73
N PRO A 151 -3.46 -9.27 -14.62
CA PRO A 151 -4.86 -9.64 -14.51
C PRO A 151 -5.37 -10.23 -15.83
N GLY A 152 -6.21 -11.26 -15.73
CA GLY A 152 -6.88 -11.91 -16.87
C GLY A 152 -5.97 -12.76 -17.76
N ARG A 153 -4.72 -13.03 -17.36
CA ARG A 153 -3.75 -13.83 -18.13
C ARG A 153 -3.40 -15.14 -17.44
N GLY A 154 -2.96 -16.13 -18.22
CA GLY A 154 -2.25 -17.31 -17.70
C GLY A 154 -0.81 -16.98 -17.33
N HIS A 155 -0.16 -17.88 -16.59
CA HIS A 155 1.29 -17.78 -16.37
C HIS A 155 2.04 -17.87 -17.70
N ALA A 156 3.16 -17.17 -17.82
CA ALA A 156 4.00 -17.25 -19.00
C ALA A 156 4.77 -18.58 -19.03
N ASP A 157 4.88 -19.17 -20.22
CA ASP A 157 5.52 -20.50 -20.41
C ASP A 157 7.04 -20.47 -20.25
N ASN A 158 7.63 -19.27 -20.19
CA ASN A 158 9.07 -19.03 -20.10
C ASN A 158 9.59 -18.95 -18.65
N LEU A 159 8.78 -19.36 -17.67
CA LEU A 159 9.11 -19.33 -16.25
C LEU A 159 9.73 -20.67 -15.78
N PRO A 160 10.60 -20.66 -14.76
CA PRO A 160 11.11 -21.89 -14.15
C PRO A 160 9.96 -22.78 -13.63
N PRO A 161 9.97 -24.11 -13.85
CA PRO A 161 8.90 -25.00 -13.40
C PRO A 161 8.64 -24.94 -11.89
N GLY A 162 9.69 -24.86 -11.07
CA GLY A 162 9.56 -24.71 -9.62
C GLY A 162 8.87 -23.40 -9.21
N LEU A 163 9.10 -22.32 -9.96
CA LEU A 163 8.43 -21.03 -9.71
C LEU A 163 6.98 -21.04 -10.16
N LEU A 164 6.66 -21.70 -11.29
CA LEU A 164 5.29 -21.90 -11.74
C LEU A 164 4.46 -22.64 -10.68
N GLN A 165 5.02 -23.67 -10.07
CA GLN A 165 4.36 -24.39 -8.97
C GLN A 165 4.05 -23.48 -7.78
N VAL A 166 5.01 -22.64 -7.37
CA VAL A 166 4.79 -21.68 -6.27
C VAL A 166 3.77 -20.61 -6.67
N ALA A 167 3.77 -20.14 -7.91
CA ALA A 167 2.80 -19.17 -8.39
C ALA A 167 1.36 -19.72 -8.40
N GLU A 168 1.18 -20.97 -8.83
CA GLU A 168 -0.11 -21.66 -8.76
C GLU A 168 -0.53 -21.91 -7.31
N GLN A 169 0.41 -22.28 -6.44
CA GLN A 169 0.15 -22.40 -5.01
C GLN A 169 -0.33 -21.08 -4.40
N VAL A 170 0.33 -19.96 -4.72
CA VAL A 170 -0.09 -18.62 -4.27
C VAL A 170 -1.51 -18.29 -4.72
N ARG A 171 -1.87 -18.60 -5.97
CA ARG A 171 -3.24 -18.40 -6.46
C ARG A 171 -4.25 -19.24 -5.71
N ALA A 172 -3.93 -20.50 -5.41
CA ALA A 172 -4.80 -21.39 -4.65
C ALA A 172 -4.96 -20.92 -3.20
N ASP A 173 -3.86 -20.56 -2.54
CA ASP A 173 -3.83 -20.07 -1.15
C ASP A 173 -4.63 -18.77 -0.98
N LEU A 174 -4.68 -17.92 -2.02
CA LEU A 174 -5.33 -16.60 -2.00
C LEU A 174 -6.67 -16.55 -2.75
N ALA A 175 -7.21 -17.69 -3.21
CA ALA A 175 -8.40 -17.71 -4.08
C ALA A 175 -9.64 -17.01 -3.49
N GLN A 176 -9.75 -16.97 -2.15
CA GLN A 176 -10.84 -16.28 -1.45
C GLN A 176 -10.64 -14.76 -1.37
N ASP A 177 -9.37 -14.31 -1.24
CA ASP A 177 -9.03 -12.90 -1.05
C ASP A 177 -8.81 -12.18 -2.40
N VAL A 178 -8.36 -12.91 -3.42
CA VAL A 178 -8.02 -12.38 -4.75
C VAL A 178 -8.86 -13.08 -5.81
N PRO A 179 -10.05 -12.54 -6.13
CA PRO A 179 -10.89 -13.12 -7.16
C PRO A 179 -10.31 -12.87 -8.56
N GLY A 180 -10.69 -13.74 -9.50
CA GLY A 180 -10.33 -13.64 -10.91
C GLY A 180 -9.05 -14.38 -11.29
N GLN A 181 -8.73 -14.30 -12.57
CA GLN A 181 -7.54 -14.95 -13.14
C GLN A 181 -6.35 -14.00 -13.09
N TRP A 182 -5.20 -14.51 -12.65
CA TRP A 182 -3.93 -13.77 -12.60
C TRP A 182 -2.79 -14.64 -13.10
N GLY A 183 -1.95 -14.08 -13.95
CA GLY A 183 -0.81 -14.78 -14.56
C GLY A 183 0.50 -14.11 -14.18
N LEU A 184 1.48 -14.91 -13.79
CA LEU A 184 2.84 -14.44 -13.52
C LEU A 184 3.64 -14.40 -14.83
N SER A 185 4.42 -13.35 -15.04
CA SER A 185 5.42 -13.28 -16.11
C SER A 185 6.73 -12.68 -15.59
N LEU A 186 7.82 -12.86 -16.33
CA LEU A 186 9.02 -12.04 -16.13
C LEU A 186 8.68 -10.56 -16.37
N SER A 187 9.34 -9.66 -15.63
CA SER A 187 9.06 -8.23 -15.76
C SER A 187 9.61 -7.68 -17.08
N GLU A 188 8.73 -7.20 -17.95
CA GLU A 188 9.11 -6.50 -19.18
C GLU A 188 9.93 -5.24 -18.88
N ARG A 189 9.62 -4.55 -17.78
CA ARG A 189 10.34 -3.34 -17.34
C ARG A 189 11.76 -3.62 -16.87
N ALA A 190 12.05 -4.87 -16.49
CA ALA A 190 13.40 -5.33 -16.19
C ALA A 190 14.18 -5.80 -17.43
N GLY A 191 13.56 -5.72 -18.62
CA GLY A 191 14.13 -6.24 -19.88
C GLY A 191 14.10 -7.76 -19.99
N LEU A 192 13.31 -8.44 -19.16
CA LEU A 192 13.30 -9.91 -19.09
C LEU A 192 12.24 -10.56 -20.00
N SER A 193 11.58 -9.77 -20.86
CA SER A 193 10.50 -10.25 -21.73
C SER A 193 10.97 -11.21 -22.83
N CYS A 194 12.23 -11.10 -23.25
CA CYS A 194 12.87 -11.98 -24.25
C CYS A 194 13.64 -13.16 -23.65
N VAL A 195 13.63 -13.32 -22.33
CA VAL A 195 14.37 -14.39 -21.64
C VAL A 195 13.47 -15.60 -21.45
N ASP A 196 13.98 -16.79 -21.73
CA ASP A 196 13.34 -18.06 -21.43
C ASP A 196 14.09 -18.83 -20.35
N LEU A 197 13.44 -18.97 -19.19
CA LEU A 197 13.96 -19.67 -18.01
C LEU A 197 13.25 -21.01 -17.77
N SER A 198 12.44 -21.49 -18.72
CA SER A 198 11.70 -22.76 -18.59
C SER A 198 12.61 -23.99 -18.42
N GLY A 199 13.86 -23.89 -18.89
CA GLY A 199 14.90 -24.90 -18.72
C GLY A 199 15.66 -24.85 -17.39
N VAL A 200 15.38 -23.87 -16.52
CA VAL A 200 16.01 -23.75 -15.19
C VAL A 200 15.20 -24.56 -14.18
N THR A 201 15.78 -25.65 -13.68
CA THR A 201 15.09 -26.57 -12.77
C THR A 201 15.56 -26.41 -11.32
N ASP A 202 14.99 -27.20 -10.43
CA ASP A 202 15.41 -27.29 -9.02
C ASP A 202 16.86 -27.78 -8.86
N ARG A 203 17.51 -28.26 -9.94
CA ARG A 203 18.96 -28.54 -9.93
C ARG A 203 19.77 -27.26 -9.76
N THR A 204 19.34 -26.17 -10.39
CA THR A 204 20.00 -24.86 -10.32
C THR A 204 19.39 -24.00 -9.22
N LEU A 205 18.06 -24.01 -9.08
CA LEU A 205 17.31 -23.22 -8.11
C LEU A 205 16.68 -24.13 -7.05
N ARG A 206 17.51 -24.66 -6.13
CA ARG A 206 17.15 -25.73 -5.17
C ARG A 206 15.93 -25.50 -4.29
N ASP A 207 15.45 -24.26 -4.19
CA ASP A 207 14.27 -23.96 -3.40
C ASP A 207 13.54 -22.69 -3.85
N CYS A 208 12.63 -22.86 -4.81
CA CYS A 208 11.73 -21.78 -5.22
C CYS A 208 10.67 -21.46 -4.14
N SER A 209 10.49 -22.28 -3.09
CA SER A 209 9.41 -22.07 -2.10
C SER A 209 9.54 -20.72 -1.39
N SER A 210 10.78 -20.24 -1.21
CA SER A 210 11.06 -18.94 -0.62
C SER A 210 10.58 -17.73 -1.44
N ALA A 211 10.17 -17.96 -2.70
CA ALA A 211 9.52 -16.96 -3.54
C ALA A 211 8.08 -16.66 -3.10
N TRP A 212 7.44 -17.58 -2.36
CA TRP A 212 6.02 -17.49 -2.02
C TRP A 212 5.67 -16.13 -1.40
N GLY A 213 6.47 -15.64 -0.43
CA GLY A 213 6.20 -14.36 0.22
C GLY A 213 6.15 -13.17 -0.73
N GLY A 214 7.13 -13.08 -1.65
CA GLY A 214 7.20 -12.01 -2.64
C GLY A 214 6.07 -12.09 -3.67
N LEU A 215 5.76 -13.30 -4.12
CA LEU A 215 4.68 -13.55 -5.08
C LEU A 215 3.30 -13.28 -4.46
N ALA A 216 3.03 -13.79 -3.25
CA ALA A 216 1.77 -13.60 -2.54
C ALA A 216 1.52 -12.13 -2.17
N ALA A 217 2.54 -11.45 -1.62
CA ALA A 217 2.43 -10.03 -1.31
C ALA A 217 2.21 -9.18 -2.57
N GLY A 218 2.92 -9.49 -3.65
CA GLY A 218 2.73 -8.85 -4.96
C GLY A 218 1.31 -9.02 -5.50
N LEU A 219 0.75 -10.24 -5.43
CA LEU A 219 -0.59 -10.54 -5.91
C LEU A 219 -1.67 -9.82 -5.08
N LEU A 220 -1.57 -9.90 -3.74
CA LEU A 220 -2.49 -9.20 -2.83
C LEU A 220 -2.46 -7.69 -3.09
N LEU A 221 -1.27 -7.13 -3.29
CA LEU A 221 -1.11 -5.71 -3.56
C LEU A 221 -1.70 -5.31 -4.92
N ALA A 222 -1.43 -6.08 -5.96
CA ALA A 222 -1.95 -5.87 -7.31
C ALA A 222 -3.49 -5.98 -7.35
N SER A 223 -4.07 -6.98 -6.68
CA SER A 223 -5.52 -7.16 -6.59
C SER A 223 -6.24 -5.97 -5.97
N ALA A 224 -5.52 -5.20 -5.15
CA ALA A 224 -6.02 -4.00 -4.52
C ALA A 224 -5.54 -2.70 -5.15
N ASN A 225 -5.10 -2.75 -6.41
CA ASN A 225 -4.63 -1.58 -7.16
C ASN A 225 -3.47 -0.83 -6.48
N GLY A 226 -2.70 -1.52 -5.66
CA GLY A 226 -1.55 -0.96 -4.96
C GLY A 226 -0.28 -0.96 -5.80
N ARG A 227 0.69 -0.16 -5.35
CA ARG A 227 2.04 -0.13 -5.93
C ARG A 227 3.06 -0.50 -4.86
N PRO A 228 3.95 -1.48 -5.12
CA PRO A 228 4.98 -1.86 -4.18
C PRO A 228 6.04 -0.76 -4.08
N ARG A 229 6.73 -0.73 -2.96
CA ARG A 229 7.91 0.09 -2.72
C ARG A 229 9.15 -0.70 -3.11
N GLY A 230 10.08 -0.04 -3.81
CA GLY A 230 11.34 -0.66 -4.23
C GLY A 230 12.36 -0.87 -3.11
N ASP A 231 12.07 -0.43 -1.88
CA ASP A 231 12.96 -0.52 -0.72
C ASP A 231 12.50 -1.56 0.33
N VAL A 232 11.46 -2.35 0.03
CA VAL A 232 10.94 -3.40 0.90
C VAL A 232 11.03 -4.74 0.20
N PHE A 233 11.73 -5.68 0.82
CA PHE A 233 11.98 -7.02 0.27
C PHE A 233 11.44 -8.10 1.22
N VAL A 234 11.15 -9.27 0.66
CA VAL A 234 10.67 -10.41 1.42
C VAL A 234 11.28 -11.71 0.92
N SER A 235 11.55 -12.63 1.84
CA SER A 235 11.87 -14.02 1.55
C SER A 235 11.14 -14.94 2.52
N ALA A 236 10.09 -15.61 2.04
CA ALA A 236 9.23 -16.44 2.88
C ALA A 236 8.67 -17.61 2.08
N ALA A 237 8.54 -18.76 2.75
CA ALA A 237 7.91 -19.95 2.21
C ALA A 237 6.59 -20.22 2.95
N TRP A 238 5.67 -20.91 2.28
CA TRP A 238 4.36 -21.25 2.85
C TRP A 238 4.01 -22.69 2.59
N LYS A 239 3.47 -23.35 3.63
CA LYS A 239 2.97 -24.70 3.54
C LYS A 239 1.47 -24.71 3.87
N PRO A 240 0.61 -25.19 2.95
CA PRO A 240 -0.84 -25.21 3.16
C PRO A 240 -1.19 -25.95 4.46
N GLY A 241 -2.05 -25.34 5.28
CA GLY A 241 -2.47 -25.87 6.59
C GLY A 241 -1.49 -25.66 7.74
N PHE A 242 -0.21 -25.36 7.46
CA PHE A 242 0.83 -25.10 8.48
C PHE A 242 1.20 -23.62 8.59
N GLY A 243 1.10 -22.86 7.50
CA GLY A 243 1.45 -21.44 7.43
C GLY A 243 2.89 -21.19 6.98
N LEU A 244 3.46 -20.07 7.40
CA LEU A 244 4.83 -19.66 7.07
C LEU A 244 5.85 -20.73 7.51
N GLN A 245 6.83 -20.98 6.64
CA GLN A 245 7.94 -21.92 6.88
C GLN A 245 9.27 -21.16 6.88
N GLU A 246 10.23 -21.65 7.66
CA GLU A 246 11.59 -21.13 7.68
C GLU A 246 12.21 -21.15 6.28
N VAL A 247 12.96 -20.10 5.97
CA VAL A 247 13.72 -19.98 4.75
C VAL A 247 15.21 -19.92 5.05
N LYS A 248 15.99 -20.65 4.26
CA LYS A 248 17.46 -20.68 4.34
C LYS A 248 18.12 -19.56 3.53
N GLY A 249 19.40 -19.33 3.80
CA GLY A 249 20.24 -18.40 3.02
C GLY A 249 19.92 -16.93 3.26
N ILE A 250 19.34 -16.58 4.42
CA ILE A 250 18.91 -15.20 4.71
C ILE A 250 20.05 -14.19 4.62
N THR A 251 21.25 -14.53 5.08
CA THR A 251 22.42 -13.64 4.98
C THR A 251 22.75 -13.30 3.53
N ASP A 252 22.76 -14.29 2.63
CA ASP A 252 23.07 -14.08 1.21
C ASP A 252 21.95 -13.29 0.52
N LYS A 253 20.68 -13.58 0.85
CA LYS A 253 19.51 -12.85 0.35
C LYS A 253 19.49 -11.39 0.80
N LEU A 254 19.84 -11.15 2.06
CA LEU A 254 19.92 -9.80 2.61
C LEU A 254 21.07 -9.01 1.97
N ALA A 255 22.21 -9.66 1.73
CA ALA A 255 23.35 -9.03 1.06
C ALA A 255 22.95 -8.51 -0.33
N VAL A 256 22.30 -9.34 -1.15
CA VAL A 256 21.85 -8.86 -2.47
C VAL A 256 20.72 -7.84 -2.36
N ALA A 257 19.75 -8.00 -1.45
CA ALA A 257 18.69 -7.00 -1.27
C ALA A 257 19.25 -5.60 -0.96
N ARG A 258 20.34 -5.53 -0.19
CA ARG A 258 21.03 -4.26 0.12
C ARG A 258 21.65 -3.59 -1.09
N GLU A 259 22.24 -4.36 -2.00
CA GLU A 259 22.76 -3.84 -3.26
C GLU A 259 21.65 -3.15 -4.07
N PHE A 260 20.40 -3.62 -3.90
CA PHE A 260 19.21 -3.08 -4.56
C PHE A 260 18.43 -2.07 -3.69
N GLY A 261 19.08 -1.49 -2.67
CA GLY A 261 18.52 -0.37 -1.89
C GLY A 261 17.48 -0.77 -0.84
N CYS A 262 17.43 -2.05 -0.45
CA CYS A 262 16.56 -2.52 0.63
C CYS A 262 16.76 -1.72 1.92
N ARG A 263 15.65 -1.27 2.51
CA ARG A 263 15.59 -0.64 3.84
C ARG A 263 14.85 -1.49 4.86
N VAL A 264 13.87 -2.28 4.41
CA VAL A 264 13.14 -3.23 5.25
C VAL A 264 13.16 -4.60 4.58
N PHE A 265 13.62 -5.61 5.30
CA PHE A 265 13.69 -6.99 4.81
C PHE A 265 12.85 -7.89 5.69
N TYR A 266 11.78 -8.45 5.14
CA TYR A 266 10.95 -9.44 5.81
C TYR A 266 11.43 -10.85 5.52
N ALA A 267 11.46 -11.70 6.53
CA ALA A 267 11.75 -13.11 6.34
C ALA A 267 10.98 -13.99 7.31
N SER A 268 10.71 -15.23 6.90
CA SER A 268 10.30 -16.28 7.83
C SER A 268 11.55 -16.91 8.43
N LEU A 269 11.92 -16.43 9.62
CA LEU A 269 13.20 -16.75 10.26
C LEU A 269 13.07 -17.95 11.21
N SER A 270 14.14 -18.73 11.33
CA SER A 270 14.32 -19.62 12.47
C SER A 270 14.35 -18.80 13.77
N ARG A 271 14.06 -19.42 14.92
CA ARG A 271 14.17 -18.74 16.22
C ARG A 271 15.59 -18.21 16.48
N GLU A 272 16.59 -18.99 16.06
CA GLU A 272 18.00 -18.65 16.21
C GLU A 272 18.38 -17.45 15.34
N ASP A 273 17.93 -17.42 14.08
CA ASP A 273 18.18 -16.28 13.19
C ASP A 273 17.43 -15.02 13.64
N ALA A 274 16.18 -15.15 14.09
CA ALA A 274 15.41 -14.04 14.63
C ALA A 274 16.13 -13.38 15.82
N GLN A 275 16.65 -14.19 16.75
CA GLN A 275 17.45 -13.71 17.86
C GLN A 275 18.73 -13.05 17.37
N ARG A 276 19.48 -13.73 16.49
CA ARG A 276 20.75 -13.24 15.94
C ARG A 276 20.62 -11.88 15.25
N PHE A 277 19.61 -11.68 14.40
CA PHE A 277 19.35 -10.40 13.73
C PHE A 277 18.85 -9.31 14.68
N SER A 278 18.25 -9.68 15.82
CA SER A 278 17.82 -8.72 16.84
C SER A 278 18.98 -8.20 17.70
N GLU A 279 19.97 -9.06 17.98
CA GLU A 279 21.11 -8.78 18.85
C GLU A 279 22.27 -8.10 18.10
N ASP A 280 22.58 -8.58 16.88
CA ASP A 280 23.71 -8.09 16.12
C ASP A 280 23.28 -7.17 14.97
N ARG A 281 23.28 -5.86 15.25
CA ARG A 281 22.98 -4.81 14.27
C ARG A 281 24.01 -4.71 13.14
N THR A 282 25.19 -5.31 13.27
CA THR A 282 26.20 -5.29 12.19
C THR A 282 25.81 -6.19 11.03
N LEU A 283 25.08 -7.30 11.31
CA LEU A 283 24.59 -8.23 10.29
C LEU A 283 23.58 -7.58 9.35
N SER A 284 22.78 -6.65 9.88
CA SER A 284 21.79 -5.93 9.07
C SER A 284 22.36 -4.68 8.40
N SER A 285 23.48 -4.17 8.90
CA SER A 285 24.19 -2.93 8.51
C SER A 285 23.33 -1.90 7.75
N GLY A 286 22.30 -1.41 8.43
CA GLY A 286 21.43 -0.33 7.96
C GLY A 286 20.07 -0.78 7.40
N VAL A 287 19.82 -2.09 7.26
CA VAL A 287 18.52 -2.65 6.92
C VAL A 287 17.76 -3.03 8.19
N GLN A 288 16.45 -2.76 8.22
CA GLN A 288 15.58 -3.30 9.25
C GLN A 288 15.12 -4.70 8.86
N VAL A 289 15.70 -5.73 9.49
CA VAL A 289 15.23 -7.11 9.34
C VAL A 289 14.01 -7.33 10.25
N ARG A 290 12.93 -7.88 9.71
CA ARG A 290 11.69 -8.17 10.43
C ARG A 290 11.30 -9.63 10.22
N ASP A 291 11.01 -10.32 11.32
CA ASP A 291 10.44 -11.66 11.26
C ASP A 291 8.93 -11.57 10.94
N LEU A 292 8.47 -12.38 9.99
CA LEU A 292 7.04 -12.55 9.71
C LEU A 292 6.34 -13.42 10.77
N GLY A 293 7.12 -14.13 11.59
CA GLY A 293 6.62 -14.97 12.67
C GLY A 293 6.02 -16.29 12.17
N TRP A 294 5.37 -17.00 13.10
CA TRP A 294 4.91 -18.37 12.93
C TRP A 294 3.48 -18.55 13.44
N GLY A 295 2.77 -19.55 12.92
CA GLY A 295 1.50 -20.03 13.47
C GLY A 295 0.23 -19.39 12.89
N GLU A 296 0.35 -18.29 12.14
CA GLU A 296 -0.76 -17.76 11.35
C GLU A 296 -1.04 -18.66 10.14
N ARG A 297 -2.30 -19.06 9.98
CA ARG A 297 -2.76 -19.99 8.93
C ARG A 297 -3.49 -19.30 7.80
N ASN A 298 -3.87 -18.03 7.98
CA ASN A 298 -4.42 -17.21 6.91
C ASN A 298 -3.28 -16.43 6.23
N PRO A 299 -3.02 -16.63 4.92
CA PRO A 299 -1.95 -15.95 4.19
C PRO A 299 -1.99 -14.42 4.30
N THR A 300 -3.18 -13.84 4.12
CA THR A 300 -3.38 -12.39 4.15
C THR A 300 -3.10 -11.80 5.53
N ALA A 301 -3.46 -12.52 6.60
CA ALA A 301 -3.13 -12.14 7.96
C ALA A 301 -1.63 -12.26 8.25
N ALA A 302 -0.98 -13.33 7.77
CA ALA A 302 0.45 -13.57 7.96
C ALA A 302 1.32 -12.50 7.27
N LEU A 303 0.84 -11.95 6.15
CA LEU A 303 1.54 -10.92 5.38
C LEU A 303 1.10 -9.49 5.73
N ARG A 304 0.24 -9.28 6.73
CA ARG A 304 -0.35 -7.95 7.02
C ARG A 304 0.68 -6.85 7.22
N ASP A 305 1.70 -7.12 8.04
CA ASP A 305 2.76 -6.15 8.34
C ASP A 305 3.62 -5.84 7.12
N LEU A 306 3.95 -6.88 6.34
CA LEU A 306 4.66 -6.74 5.08
C LEU A 306 3.86 -5.88 4.10
N LEU A 307 2.57 -6.17 3.91
CA LEU A 307 1.72 -5.44 2.96
C LEU A 307 1.58 -3.96 3.32
N TYR A 308 1.55 -3.64 4.63
CA TYR A 308 1.56 -2.27 5.10
C TYR A 308 2.83 -1.53 4.68
N ASP A 309 3.99 -2.13 4.93
CA ASP A 309 5.28 -1.53 4.60
C ASP A 309 5.56 -1.50 3.09
N LEU A 310 5.13 -2.54 2.37
CA LEU A 310 5.39 -2.74 0.95
C LEU A 310 4.59 -1.76 0.08
N GLN A 311 3.40 -1.34 0.48
CA GLN A 311 2.56 -0.46 -0.34
C GLN A 311 2.98 1.02 -0.22
N TYR A 312 3.08 1.72 -1.36
CA TYR A 312 2.99 3.19 -1.32
C TYR A 312 1.58 3.59 -0.88
N PRO A 313 1.42 4.41 0.18
CA PRO A 313 0.10 4.79 0.66
C PRO A 313 -0.71 5.46 -0.46
N PRO A 314 -1.88 4.94 -0.86
CA PRO A 314 -2.73 5.64 -1.81
C PRO A 314 -3.19 6.93 -1.17
N ARG A 315 -3.32 8.01 -1.94
CA ARG A 315 -3.77 9.30 -1.42
C ARG A 315 -4.72 9.96 -2.38
N ARG A 316 -5.75 10.61 -1.83
CA ARG A 316 -6.76 11.32 -2.64
C ARG A 316 -6.15 12.44 -3.46
N LYS A 317 -5.21 13.18 -2.88
CA LYS A 317 -4.47 14.27 -3.57
C LYS A 317 -3.65 13.79 -4.76
N ASP A 318 -3.29 12.51 -4.80
CA ASP A 318 -2.51 11.89 -5.88
C ASP A 318 -3.42 11.17 -6.90
N GLY A 319 -4.75 11.36 -6.82
CA GLY A 319 -5.72 10.84 -7.78
C GLY A 319 -6.24 9.41 -7.52
N HIS A 320 -5.83 8.77 -6.41
CA HIS A 320 -6.33 7.44 -6.03
C HIS A 320 -7.79 7.50 -5.61
N THR A 321 -8.57 6.43 -5.81
CA THR A 321 -10.01 6.39 -5.48
C THR A 321 -10.26 6.37 -3.97
N PHE A 322 -11.50 6.66 -3.55
CA PHE A 322 -11.92 6.55 -2.15
C PHE A 322 -11.78 5.10 -1.67
N GLU A 323 -12.22 4.17 -2.50
CA GLU A 323 -12.19 2.73 -2.23
C GLU A 323 -10.75 2.22 -2.03
N ASP A 324 -9.78 2.72 -2.82
CA ASP A 324 -8.36 2.38 -2.65
C ASP A 324 -7.83 2.85 -1.29
N CYS A 325 -8.17 4.07 -0.88
CA CYS A 325 -7.80 4.63 0.42
C CYS A 325 -8.39 3.83 1.58
N CYS A 326 -9.68 3.48 1.51
CA CYS A 326 -10.34 2.64 2.52
C CYS A 326 -9.69 1.26 2.64
N LYS A 327 -9.44 0.58 1.50
CA LYS A 327 -8.76 -0.72 1.48
C LYS A 327 -7.39 -0.67 2.15
N TYR A 328 -6.62 0.38 1.89
CA TYR A 328 -5.32 0.58 2.54
C TYR A 328 -5.46 0.83 4.06
N ALA A 329 -6.35 1.74 4.47
CA ALA A 329 -6.60 2.05 5.89
C ALA A 329 -7.03 0.82 6.69
N ASN A 330 -7.72 -0.14 6.06
CA ASN A 330 -8.18 -1.37 6.68
C ASN A 330 -7.09 -2.46 6.81
N ARG A 331 -5.91 -2.28 6.21
CA ARG A 331 -4.76 -3.19 6.39
C ARG A 331 -3.78 -2.78 7.46
N PHE A 332 -3.86 -1.55 8.01
CA PHE A 332 -2.96 -1.10 9.07
C PHE A 332 -2.90 -2.12 10.21
N PRO A 333 -1.71 -2.57 10.63
CA PRO A 333 -1.56 -3.35 11.84
C PRO A 333 -2.00 -2.56 13.07
N GLU A 334 -2.51 -3.22 14.11
CA GLU A 334 -3.05 -2.56 15.31
C GLU A 334 -2.04 -1.63 16.00
N ARG A 335 -0.75 -2.00 15.98
CA ARG A 335 0.34 -1.17 16.53
C ARG A 335 0.48 0.20 15.84
N TYR A 336 -0.05 0.35 14.61
CA TYR A 336 -0.05 1.61 13.85
C TYR A 336 -1.40 2.32 13.91
N ARG A 337 -2.21 2.08 14.95
CA ARG A 337 -3.52 2.71 15.13
C ARG A 337 -3.49 4.24 14.96
N ARG A 338 -2.50 4.93 15.54
CA ARG A 338 -2.38 6.40 15.43
C ARG A 338 -2.13 6.86 14.00
N GLU A 339 -1.25 6.19 13.27
CA GLU A 339 -0.97 6.47 11.86
C GLU A 339 -2.20 6.21 10.99
N ARG A 340 -2.97 5.17 11.34
CA ARG A 340 -4.25 4.87 10.68
C ARG A 340 -5.26 6.00 10.86
N GLU A 341 -5.43 6.47 12.10
CA GLU A 341 -6.36 7.57 12.41
C GLU A 341 -6.00 8.84 11.64
N GLU A 342 -4.71 9.18 11.56
CA GLU A 342 -4.22 10.32 10.78
C GLU A 342 -4.44 10.14 9.27
N TYR A 343 -4.18 8.94 8.75
CA TYR A 343 -4.44 8.61 7.36
C TYR A 343 -5.93 8.73 7.00
N ILE A 344 -6.85 8.29 7.87
CA ILE A 344 -8.30 8.40 7.70
C ILE A 344 -8.73 9.87 7.64
N LEU A 345 -8.22 10.69 8.56
CA LEU A 345 -8.50 12.13 8.57
C LEU A 345 -8.05 12.82 7.28
N GLU A 346 -6.89 12.43 6.76
CA GLU A 346 -6.33 13.01 5.54
C GLU A 346 -7.04 12.57 4.25
N ASN A 347 -7.49 11.32 4.17
CA ASN A 347 -7.84 10.69 2.88
C ASN A 347 -9.25 10.12 2.79
N ILE A 348 -9.98 10.00 3.90
CA ILE A 348 -11.26 9.26 3.93
C ILE A 348 -12.39 10.11 4.50
N VAL A 349 -12.16 10.80 5.62
CA VAL A 349 -13.25 11.39 6.43
C VAL A 349 -14.10 12.40 5.67
N LEU A 350 -13.49 13.20 4.78
CA LEU A 350 -14.16 14.23 4.00
C LEU A 350 -15.18 13.60 3.03
N ASP A 351 -14.68 12.69 2.19
CA ASP A 351 -15.48 12.00 1.17
C ASP A 351 -16.58 11.16 1.82
N GLN A 352 -16.29 10.49 2.93
CA GLN A 352 -17.30 9.71 3.65
C GLN A 352 -18.40 10.60 4.22
N ALA A 353 -18.06 11.73 4.84
CA ALA A 353 -19.05 12.69 5.33
C ALA A 353 -19.89 13.29 4.19
N GLU A 354 -19.30 13.51 3.00
CA GLU A 354 -20.03 13.93 1.81
C GLU A 354 -21.03 12.88 1.32
N ARG A 355 -20.62 11.61 1.26
CA ARG A 355 -21.50 10.49 0.91
C ARG A 355 -22.70 10.42 1.86
N VAL A 356 -22.46 10.46 3.16
CA VAL A 356 -23.53 10.42 4.18
C VAL A 356 -24.46 11.62 4.08
N ARG A 357 -23.94 12.84 3.91
CA ARG A 357 -24.81 14.03 3.69
C ARG A 357 -25.65 13.91 2.42
N SER A 358 -25.13 13.29 1.36
CA SER A 358 -25.89 13.09 0.13
C SER A 358 -27.05 12.10 0.29
N GLN A 359 -26.86 11.08 1.16
CA GLN A 359 -27.89 10.11 1.53
C GLN A 359 -28.90 10.68 2.52
N HIS A 360 -28.47 11.63 3.35
CA HIS A 360 -29.27 12.28 4.39
C HIS A 360 -29.25 13.81 4.27
N PRO A 361 -29.81 14.40 3.18
CA PRO A 361 -29.72 15.84 2.91
C PRO A 361 -30.34 16.70 4.02
N GLY A 362 -31.28 16.15 4.79
CA GLY A 362 -31.90 16.81 5.93
C GLY A 362 -31.04 16.89 7.20
N LEU A 363 -29.82 16.34 7.23
CA LEU A 363 -28.91 16.48 8.39
C LEU A 363 -28.05 17.73 8.32
N LYS A 364 -27.69 18.17 7.11
CA LYS A 364 -26.82 19.32 6.92
C LYS A 364 -27.48 20.59 7.46
N ASP A 365 -26.76 21.32 8.31
CA ASP A 365 -27.21 22.57 8.94
C ASP A 365 -28.50 22.43 9.77
N LYS A 366 -28.99 21.18 9.97
CA LYS A 366 -30.18 20.88 10.76
C LYS A 366 -29.94 21.16 12.23
N PHE A 367 -28.71 21.09 12.71
CA PHE A 367 -28.35 21.39 14.10
C PHE A 367 -27.34 22.52 14.12
N LYS A 368 -27.66 23.60 14.82
CA LYS A 368 -26.75 24.74 15.00
C LYS A 368 -25.66 24.42 16.02
N THR A 369 -25.96 23.50 16.93
CA THR A 369 -25.09 23.11 18.04
C THR A 369 -24.96 21.60 18.11
N LEU A 370 -23.73 21.11 18.28
CA LEU A 370 -23.41 19.69 18.42
C LEU A 370 -22.56 19.47 19.68
N VAL A 371 -22.98 18.55 20.54
CA VAL A 371 -22.14 18.08 21.65
C VAL A 371 -21.61 16.69 21.31
N ILE A 372 -20.32 16.43 21.47
CA ILE A 372 -19.66 15.19 21.06
C ILE A 372 -18.97 14.56 22.26
N ILE A 373 -19.26 13.29 22.53
CA ILE A 373 -18.44 12.50 23.43
C ILE A 373 -17.28 11.90 22.63
N MET A 374 -16.05 12.30 22.95
CA MET A 374 -14.87 11.87 22.20
C MET A 374 -14.65 10.35 22.30
N SER A 375 -14.59 9.68 21.14
CA SER A 375 -14.07 8.30 21.00
C SER A 375 -12.71 8.27 20.32
N SER A 376 -12.57 9.02 19.23
CA SER A 376 -11.37 9.15 18.43
C SER A 376 -11.45 10.44 17.60
N PRO A 377 -10.30 11.04 17.21
CA PRO A 377 -10.31 12.21 16.33
C PRO A 377 -11.07 12.01 15.00
N PRO A 378 -10.92 10.88 14.27
CA PRO A 378 -11.68 10.65 13.04
C PRO A 378 -13.20 10.71 13.24
N ALA A 379 -13.72 10.06 14.29
CA ALA A 379 -15.16 10.03 14.55
C ALA A 379 -15.72 11.42 14.90
N ALA A 380 -15.02 12.19 15.75
CA ALA A 380 -15.46 13.54 16.11
C ALA A 380 -15.44 14.49 14.89
N VAL A 381 -14.37 14.44 14.09
CA VAL A 381 -14.28 15.25 12.85
C VAL A 381 -15.37 14.83 11.85
N PHE A 382 -15.64 13.53 11.73
CA PHE A 382 -16.72 13.02 10.89
C PHE A 382 -18.09 13.57 11.30
N SER A 383 -18.45 13.51 12.59
CA SER A 383 -19.73 14.06 13.09
C SER A 383 -19.87 15.56 12.81
N ILE A 384 -18.81 16.34 13.03
CA ILE A 384 -18.79 17.78 12.72
C ILE A 384 -18.97 18.01 11.21
N LEU A 385 -18.30 17.23 10.37
CA LEU A 385 -18.43 17.35 8.92
C LEU A 385 -19.84 17.00 8.43
N VAL A 386 -20.46 15.94 8.95
CA VAL A 386 -21.82 15.54 8.52
C VAL A 386 -22.86 16.58 8.95
N VAL A 387 -22.81 17.01 10.22
CA VAL A 387 -23.81 17.93 10.80
C VAL A 387 -23.60 19.38 10.37
N ARG A 388 -22.34 19.82 10.22
CA ARG A 388 -21.92 21.22 10.04
C ARG A 388 -22.50 22.19 11.08
N PRO A 389 -22.27 21.95 12.38
CA PRO A 389 -22.75 22.85 13.41
C PRO A 389 -22.00 24.19 13.37
N LYS A 390 -22.63 25.26 13.86
CA LYS A 390 -21.97 26.54 14.11
C LYS A 390 -21.14 26.52 15.38
N ILE A 391 -21.56 25.72 16.35
CA ILE A 391 -20.93 25.59 17.66
C ILE A 391 -20.81 24.10 18.00
N ALA A 392 -19.63 23.65 18.39
CA ALA A 392 -19.41 22.28 18.83
C ALA A 392 -18.75 22.23 20.21
N LEU A 393 -19.29 21.41 21.11
CA LEU A 393 -18.64 21.06 22.37
C LEU A 393 -18.11 19.64 22.30
N VAL A 394 -16.81 19.47 22.52
CA VAL A 394 -16.16 18.17 22.57
C VAL A 394 -15.86 17.82 24.01
N LEU A 395 -16.59 16.85 24.54
CA LEU A 395 -16.36 16.27 25.85
C LEU A 395 -15.26 15.22 25.76
N HIS A 396 -14.21 15.40 26.56
CA HIS A 396 -13.06 14.49 26.56
C HIS A 396 -12.59 14.22 27.99
N THR A 397 -11.78 13.18 28.16
CA THR A 397 -11.10 12.91 29.44
C THR A 397 -9.71 13.53 29.42
N GLU A 398 -9.01 13.54 30.55
CA GLU A 398 -7.61 13.99 30.62
C GLU A 398 -6.72 13.28 29.58
N ARG A 399 -6.86 11.94 29.46
CA ARG A 399 -6.15 11.13 28.47
C ARG A 399 -6.37 11.58 27.02
N HIS A 400 -7.50 12.21 26.71
CA HIS A 400 -7.90 12.61 25.36
C HIS A 400 -7.71 14.11 25.08
N ARG A 401 -7.03 14.85 25.97
CA ARG A 401 -6.79 16.29 25.83
C ARG A 401 -6.08 16.62 24.52
N HIS A 402 -5.06 15.83 24.15
CA HIS A 402 -4.30 16.05 22.92
C HIS A 402 -5.12 15.71 21.66
N GLU A 403 -5.94 14.66 21.72
CA GLU A 403 -6.86 14.26 20.67
C GLU A 403 -7.94 15.34 20.42
N CYS A 404 -8.47 15.97 21.46
CA CYS A 404 -9.40 17.10 21.32
C CYS A 404 -8.74 18.28 20.58
N GLU A 405 -7.49 18.60 20.91
CA GLU A 405 -6.73 19.63 20.21
C GLU A 405 -6.52 19.28 18.73
N LYS A 406 -6.22 18.01 18.43
CA LYS A 406 -6.13 17.53 17.03
C LYS A 406 -7.43 17.72 16.26
N VAL A 407 -8.59 17.43 16.87
CA VAL A 407 -9.90 17.67 16.24
C VAL A 407 -10.07 19.15 15.91
N ARG A 408 -9.72 20.06 16.84
CA ARG A 408 -9.77 21.51 16.62
C ARG A 408 -8.92 21.93 15.41
N GLN A 409 -7.69 21.43 15.35
CA GLN A 409 -6.76 21.71 14.27
C GLN A 409 -7.30 21.22 12.92
N TRP A 410 -7.92 20.04 12.89
CA TRP A 410 -8.53 19.48 11.69
C TRP A 410 -9.75 20.28 11.22
N VAL A 411 -10.66 20.64 12.12
CA VAL A 411 -11.83 21.48 11.82
C VAL A 411 -11.38 22.82 11.23
N ASN A 412 -10.36 23.45 11.83
CA ASN A 412 -9.79 24.71 11.32
C ASN A 412 -9.10 24.54 9.97
N ARG A 413 -8.29 23.49 9.79
CA ARG A 413 -7.59 23.18 8.53
C ARG A 413 -8.55 22.94 7.37
N LEU A 414 -9.71 22.35 7.65
CA LEU A 414 -10.76 22.11 6.66
C LEU A 414 -11.61 23.37 6.37
N GLY A 415 -11.37 24.49 7.07
CA GLY A 415 -12.08 25.74 6.86
C GLY A 415 -13.56 25.68 7.26
N LEU A 416 -13.91 24.86 8.24
CA LEU A 416 -15.28 24.76 8.73
C LEU A 416 -15.61 25.96 9.64
N GLU A 417 -16.73 26.62 9.38
CA GLU A 417 -17.27 27.69 10.23
C GLU A 417 -17.92 27.10 11.50
N CYS A 418 -17.10 26.57 12.41
CA CYS A 418 -17.53 25.93 13.65
C CYS A 418 -16.69 26.45 14.83
N ASP A 419 -17.34 27.12 15.78
CA ASP A 419 -16.73 27.48 17.06
C ASP A 419 -16.66 26.22 17.95
N MET A 420 -15.48 25.64 18.07
CA MET A 420 -15.27 24.37 18.77
C MET A 420 -14.63 24.58 20.14
N GLN A 421 -15.29 24.09 21.18
CA GLN A 421 -14.83 24.12 22.56
C GLN A 421 -14.51 22.70 23.05
N GLY A 422 -13.46 22.56 23.85
CA GLY A 422 -13.13 21.31 24.54
C GLY A 422 -13.45 21.41 26.02
N LEU A 423 -14.09 20.40 26.59
CA LEU A 423 -14.35 20.30 28.02
C LEU A 423 -13.88 18.95 28.56
N GLU A 424 -13.01 19.03 29.56
CA GLU A 424 -12.50 17.86 30.26
C GLU A 424 -13.46 17.39 31.34
N LEU A 425 -13.77 16.10 31.35
CA LEU A 425 -14.63 15.45 32.33
C LEU A 425 -13.99 14.15 32.85
N SER A 426 -14.35 13.80 34.08
CA SER A 426 -14.02 12.49 34.65
C SER A 426 -14.90 11.41 34.04
N VAL A 427 -14.31 10.23 33.78
CA VAL A 427 -15.01 9.06 33.19
C VAL A 427 -16.15 8.52 34.06
N ASP A 428 -16.12 8.81 35.37
CA ASP A 428 -17.06 8.27 36.35
C ASP A 428 -18.00 9.37 36.92
N ASP A 429 -17.87 10.62 36.45
CA ASP A 429 -18.74 11.73 36.86
C ASP A 429 -19.94 11.89 35.91
N TYR A 430 -20.87 10.92 35.96
CA TYR A 430 -22.06 10.91 35.11
C TYR A 430 -22.98 12.12 35.36
N GLN A 431 -23.09 12.56 36.62
CA GLN A 431 -23.87 13.76 36.97
C GLN A 431 -23.20 15.04 36.46
N GLY A 432 -21.86 15.10 36.48
CA GLY A 432 -21.09 16.14 35.80
C GLY A 432 -21.39 16.19 34.32
N ILE A 433 -21.30 15.05 33.61
CA ILE A 433 -21.62 14.98 32.17
C ILE A 433 -23.03 15.54 31.90
N GLU A 434 -24.05 15.10 32.65
CA GLU A 434 -25.41 15.60 32.47
C GLU A 434 -25.52 17.12 32.69
N ARG A 435 -24.94 17.63 33.80
CA ARG A 435 -24.98 19.05 34.13
C ARG A 435 -24.28 19.91 33.09
N GLU A 436 -23.12 19.49 32.62
CA GLU A 436 -22.28 20.25 31.71
C GLU A 436 -22.89 20.32 30.30
N ILE A 437 -23.45 19.20 29.81
CA ILE A 437 -24.21 19.19 28.55
C ILE A 437 -25.42 20.11 28.67
N HIS A 438 -26.18 20.01 29.76
CA HIS A 438 -27.37 20.83 29.96
C HIS A 438 -27.02 22.33 30.04
N ARG A 439 -25.99 22.67 30.83
CA ARG A 439 -25.50 24.05 30.96
C ARG A 439 -25.07 24.61 29.61
N PHE A 440 -24.24 23.88 28.87
CA PHE A 440 -23.79 24.32 27.54
C PHE A 440 -24.95 24.54 26.57
N LEU A 441 -25.89 23.60 26.49
CA LEU A 441 -27.05 23.72 25.60
C LEU A 441 -27.97 24.90 25.99
N GLN A 442 -28.09 25.22 27.28
CA GLN A 442 -28.81 26.40 27.76
C GLN A 442 -28.08 27.70 27.42
N GLU A 443 -26.78 27.79 27.71
CA GLU A 443 -25.96 28.99 27.48
C GLU A 443 -25.90 29.37 25.99
N GLN A 444 -25.78 28.38 25.11
CA GLN A 444 -25.68 28.65 23.67
C GLN A 444 -27.03 29.00 23.02
N CYS A 445 -28.17 28.80 23.69
CA CYS A 445 -29.55 29.17 23.24
C CYS A 445 -29.88 28.86 21.77
N THR A 446 -29.24 27.85 21.17
CA THR A 446 -29.26 27.59 19.72
C THR A 446 -29.98 26.29 19.45
N ARG A 447 -31.31 26.35 19.50
CA ARG A 447 -32.14 25.28 18.93
C ARG A 447 -32.19 25.45 17.41
N PRO A 448 -32.20 24.35 16.64
CA PRO A 448 -32.05 22.93 17.03
C PRO A 448 -30.61 22.50 17.38
N ALA A 449 -30.46 21.55 18.31
CA ALA A 449 -29.16 21.00 18.76
C ALA A 449 -29.16 19.46 18.76
N ALA A 450 -27.97 18.86 18.70
CA ALA A 450 -27.77 17.41 18.77
C ALA A 450 -26.64 17.03 19.74
N VAL A 451 -26.74 15.82 20.29
CA VAL A 451 -25.71 15.19 21.12
C VAL A 451 -25.28 13.87 20.47
N ASP A 452 -24.00 13.79 20.10
CA ASP A 452 -23.34 12.61 19.56
C ASP A 452 -22.85 11.71 20.70
N VAL A 453 -23.49 10.55 20.78
CA VAL A 453 -23.25 9.54 21.82
C VAL A 453 -22.38 8.37 21.33
N THR A 454 -21.66 8.54 20.22
CA THR A 454 -20.77 7.50 19.66
C THR A 454 -19.66 7.09 20.63
N GLY A 455 -19.08 8.06 21.35
CA GLY A 455 -17.93 7.84 22.21
C GLY A 455 -18.23 7.73 23.69
N GLY A 456 -17.16 7.43 24.43
CA GLY A 456 -17.19 7.28 25.89
C GLY A 456 -17.51 5.87 26.38
N LYS A 457 -17.37 5.67 27.69
CA LYS A 457 -17.88 4.45 28.35
C LYS A 457 -19.41 4.44 28.28
N LYS A 458 -20.03 3.26 28.36
CA LYS A 458 -21.50 3.10 28.36
C LYS A 458 -22.24 4.04 29.32
N GLY A 459 -21.68 4.28 30.52
CA GLY A 459 -22.24 5.23 31.49
C GLY A 459 -22.23 6.69 31.01
N MET A 460 -21.17 7.11 30.32
CA MET A 460 -21.06 8.46 29.73
C MET A 460 -22.07 8.64 28.60
N THR A 461 -22.16 7.66 27.70
CA THR A 461 -23.14 7.61 26.61
C THR A 461 -24.58 7.71 27.14
N ALA A 462 -24.91 6.96 28.20
CA ALA A 462 -26.22 6.99 28.84
C ALA A 462 -26.52 8.35 29.48
N ALA A 463 -25.58 8.91 30.23
CA ALA A 463 -25.69 10.25 30.83
C ALA A 463 -25.92 11.33 29.76
N ALA A 464 -25.15 11.30 28.67
CA ALA A 464 -25.31 12.25 27.58
C ALA A 464 -26.64 12.12 26.84
N ALA A 465 -27.12 10.89 26.62
CA ALA A 465 -28.45 10.66 26.06
C ALA A 465 -29.56 11.22 26.97
N CYS A 466 -29.48 10.99 28.29
CA CYS A 466 -30.40 11.57 29.27
C CYS A 466 -30.39 13.10 29.24
N ALA A 467 -29.20 13.70 29.19
CA ALA A 467 -29.02 15.15 29.09
C ALA A 467 -29.64 15.72 27.81
N ALA A 468 -29.43 15.04 26.68
CA ALA A 468 -30.00 15.42 25.39
C ALA A 468 -31.54 15.45 25.45
N LEU A 469 -32.17 14.38 25.97
CA LEU A 469 -33.62 14.30 26.10
C LEU A 469 -34.18 15.41 26.99
N ARG A 470 -33.58 15.63 28.17
CA ARG A 470 -34.01 16.70 29.09
C ARG A 470 -33.87 18.10 28.49
N ALA A 471 -32.87 18.30 27.62
CA ALA A 471 -32.67 19.58 26.93
C ALA A 471 -33.58 19.76 25.69
N GLY A 472 -34.28 18.70 25.26
CA GLY A 472 -35.00 18.65 23.98
C GLY A 472 -34.07 18.66 22.76
N ALA A 473 -32.84 18.16 22.92
CA ALA A 473 -31.88 17.99 21.84
C ALA A 473 -32.06 16.63 21.16
N ALA A 474 -31.67 16.55 19.89
CA ALA A 474 -31.58 15.28 19.20
C ALA A 474 -30.43 14.43 19.73
N ILE A 475 -30.57 13.11 19.62
CA ILE A 475 -29.46 12.18 19.86
C ILE A 475 -29.01 11.67 18.50
N VAL A 476 -27.70 11.69 18.25
CA VAL A 476 -27.07 11.10 17.07
C VAL A 476 -26.01 10.08 17.48
N TYR A 477 -25.75 9.11 16.62
CA TYR A 477 -24.64 8.18 16.77
C TYR A 477 -24.04 7.84 15.41
N VAL A 478 -22.74 7.61 15.38
CA VAL A 478 -22.00 7.12 14.22
C VAL A 478 -21.99 5.59 14.29
N ASP A 479 -22.62 4.95 13.31
CA ASP A 479 -22.56 3.51 13.12
C ASP A 479 -21.40 3.16 12.18
N SER A 480 -20.87 1.95 12.29
CA SER A 480 -19.80 1.45 11.42
C SER A 480 -19.74 -0.06 11.44
N ASP A 481 -19.25 -0.64 10.35
CA ASP A 481 -18.96 -2.08 10.32
C ASP A 481 -17.66 -2.39 11.10
N TYR A 482 -17.59 -3.59 11.67
CA TYR A 482 -16.43 -4.06 12.43
C TYR A 482 -15.98 -5.45 12.00
N VAL A 483 -14.67 -5.68 11.98
CA VAL A 483 -14.06 -7.02 11.91
C VAL A 483 -13.18 -7.20 13.13
N ALA A 484 -13.48 -8.22 13.96
CA ALA A 484 -12.73 -8.53 15.18
C ALA A 484 -12.45 -7.28 16.06
N TYR A 485 -13.50 -6.49 16.32
CA TYR A 485 -13.47 -5.23 17.10
C TYR A 485 -12.76 -4.04 16.45
N ARG A 486 -12.32 -4.17 15.20
CA ARG A 486 -11.74 -3.06 14.44
C ARG A 486 -12.75 -2.48 13.45
N GLN A 487 -12.96 -1.17 13.54
CA GLN A 487 -13.82 -0.42 12.63
C GLN A 487 -13.32 -0.47 11.19
N ILE A 488 -14.20 -0.75 10.23
CA ILE A 488 -13.91 -0.71 8.80
C ILE A 488 -14.02 0.74 8.31
N ALA A 489 -12.92 1.31 7.84
CA ALA A 489 -12.91 2.68 7.31
C ALA A 489 -13.75 2.78 6.04
N GLY A 490 -14.54 3.85 5.92
CA GLY A 490 -15.45 4.12 4.81
C GLY A 490 -16.84 3.50 4.96
N THR A 491 -17.16 2.96 6.13
CA THR A 491 -18.48 2.40 6.46
C THR A 491 -19.24 3.26 7.48
N GLU A 492 -18.65 4.38 7.89
CA GLU A 492 -19.24 5.28 8.87
C GLU A 492 -20.54 5.90 8.36
N ASP A 493 -21.63 5.77 9.11
CA ASP A 493 -22.90 6.46 8.84
C ASP A 493 -23.41 7.17 10.10
N LEU A 494 -24.17 8.26 9.95
CA LEU A 494 -24.68 9.04 11.08
C LEU A 494 -26.19 8.91 11.19
N HIS A 495 -26.65 8.32 12.29
CA HIS A 495 -28.05 8.06 12.53
C HIS A 495 -28.63 8.99 13.58
N LEU A 496 -29.89 9.38 13.37
CA LEU A 496 -30.71 10.09 14.34
C LEU A 496 -31.47 9.08 15.19
N VAL A 497 -31.20 9.04 16.49
CA VAL A 497 -31.94 8.18 17.42
C VAL A 497 -33.29 8.81 17.70
N ARG A 498 -34.37 8.09 17.40
CA ARG A 498 -35.72 8.50 17.76
C ARG A 498 -36.00 8.12 19.21
N PRO A 499 -36.40 9.06 20.08
CA PRO A 499 -36.84 8.68 21.42
C PRO A 499 -38.06 7.76 21.33
N PRO A 500 -38.24 6.84 22.31
CA PRO A 500 -39.47 6.08 22.43
C PRO A 500 -40.67 7.02 22.48
N THR A 501 -41.74 6.73 21.74
CA THR A 501 -42.99 7.50 21.78
C THR A 501 -43.50 7.62 23.21
N GLY A 502 -43.69 8.86 23.70
CA GLY A 502 -44.23 9.16 25.03
C GLY A 502 -43.30 9.87 26.02
N LEU A 503 -42.07 10.23 25.61
CA LEU A 503 -41.06 10.92 26.45
C LEU A 503 -40.75 12.37 26.02
N ALA A 504 -41.64 13.03 25.27
CA ALA A 504 -41.48 14.42 24.82
C ALA A 504 -42.30 15.40 25.67
#